data_AF-A0A534BAS0-F1
#
_entry.id   AF-A0A534BAS0-F1
#
_cell.length_a   1.000
_cell.length_b   1.000
_cell.length_c   1.000
_cell.angle_alpha   90.00
_cell.angle_beta   90.00
_cell.angle_gamma   90.00
#
_symmetry.space_group_name_H-M   'P 1'
#
loop_
_entity.id
_entity.type
_entity.pdbx_description
1 polymer ?
#
loop_
_entity_poly.entity_id
_entity_poly.type
_entity_poly.pdbx_seq_one_letter_code
_entity_poly.pdbx_strand_id
1 'polypeptide(L)'
;MRLHDTAIHTALAALLVASSALTSPAAVAEVIDPGVRQAGTDNGPPPPLAGLTADELAFFQDGLARFSAVKMVRSPTGDNSGLGPRFNSNACASCHIQPVVGGSSPSVNPLPAVAHADGATNAVPWFIVSNGPIREARFVSDGGVHDLFVVTSRSDAAGC
;
A
#
# COMPACT_ATOMS: atom_id res chain seq x y z
N MET A 1 54.06 -51.94 6.16
CA MET A 1 53.87 -50.48 6.02
C MET A 1 52.61 -50.07 5.24
N ARG A 2 51.66 -50.97 4.89
CA ARG A 2 50.45 -50.62 4.12
C ARG A 2 49.12 -50.79 4.87
N LEU A 3 49.10 -51.42 6.05
CA LEU A 3 47.88 -51.68 6.83
C LEU A 3 47.55 -50.55 7.82
N HIS A 4 48.55 -49.80 8.31
CA HIS A 4 48.33 -48.68 9.23
C HIS A 4 47.80 -47.43 8.51
N ASP A 5 48.20 -47.20 7.25
CA ASP A 5 47.69 -46.07 6.47
C ASP A 5 46.19 -46.23 6.18
N THR A 6 45.71 -47.43 5.86
CA THR A 6 44.29 -47.64 5.52
C THR A 6 43.35 -47.35 6.70
N ALA A 7 43.77 -47.71 7.92
CA ALA A 7 42.97 -47.49 9.14
C ALA A 7 42.86 -45.99 9.51
N ILE A 8 43.92 -45.21 9.29
CA ILE A 8 43.95 -43.77 9.55
C ILE A 8 43.05 -43.03 8.55
N HIS A 9 43.08 -43.43 7.26
CA HIS A 9 42.23 -42.82 6.23
C HIS A 9 40.74 -43.15 6.44
N THR A 10 40.39 -44.35 6.92
CA THR A 10 39.00 -44.70 7.25
C THR A 10 38.47 -43.95 8.47
N ALA A 11 39.32 -43.72 9.48
CA ALA A 11 38.93 -42.97 10.68
C ALA A 11 38.73 -41.47 10.41
N LEU A 12 39.57 -40.86 9.56
CA LEU A 12 39.42 -39.46 9.14
C LEU A 12 38.16 -39.24 8.29
N ALA A 13 37.85 -40.16 7.36
CA ALA A 13 36.66 -40.07 6.53
C ALA A 13 35.36 -40.19 7.35
N ALA A 14 35.33 -41.08 8.36
CA ALA A 14 34.18 -41.22 9.26
C ALA A 14 33.94 -39.96 10.12
N LEU A 15 35.02 -39.27 10.54
CA LEU A 15 34.92 -38.04 11.33
C LEU A 15 34.43 -36.84 10.50
N LEU A 16 34.80 -36.77 9.22
CA LEU A 16 34.32 -35.75 8.28
C LEU A 16 32.83 -35.95 7.91
N VAL A 17 32.38 -37.19 7.77
CA VAL A 17 30.95 -37.50 7.52
C VAL A 17 30.11 -37.21 8.77
N ALA A 18 30.60 -37.53 9.97
CA ALA A 18 29.89 -37.22 11.23
C ALA A 18 29.76 -35.72 11.51
N SER A 19 30.74 -34.91 11.07
CA SER A 19 30.72 -33.45 11.22
C SER A 19 29.76 -32.74 10.26
N SER A 20 29.30 -33.43 9.21
CA SER A 20 28.39 -32.87 8.18
C SER A 20 26.91 -32.97 8.57
N ALA A 21 26.58 -33.70 9.64
CA ALA A 21 25.21 -33.99 10.06
C ALA A 21 24.65 -33.01 11.12
N LEU A 22 25.43 -32.02 11.55
CA LEU A 22 24.95 -30.94 12.44
C LEU A 22 24.51 -29.72 11.62
N THR A 23 23.60 -29.91 10.68
CA THR A 23 22.80 -28.80 10.16
C THR A 23 21.70 -28.52 11.17
N SER A 24 21.96 -27.62 12.13
CA SER A 24 20.90 -27.01 12.92
C SER A 24 19.86 -26.46 11.93
N PRO A 25 18.59 -26.90 11.96
CA PRO A 25 17.57 -26.21 11.20
C PRO A 25 17.57 -24.79 11.73
N ALA A 26 17.87 -23.82 10.87
CA ALA A 26 17.62 -22.43 11.20
C ALA A 26 16.15 -22.38 11.58
N ALA A 27 15.85 -22.18 12.87
CA ALA A 27 14.50 -21.97 13.33
C ALA A 27 14.01 -20.73 12.59
N VAL A 28 13.17 -20.93 11.59
CA VAL A 28 12.45 -19.84 10.93
C VAL A 28 11.51 -19.35 12.01
N ALA A 29 11.92 -18.31 12.74
CA ALA A 29 11.03 -17.61 13.64
C ALA A 29 9.82 -17.20 12.80
N GLU A 30 8.66 -17.75 13.13
CA GLU A 30 7.41 -17.37 12.50
C GLU A 30 7.24 -15.87 12.73
N VAL A 31 7.17 -15.10 11.64
CA VAL A 31 6.94 -13.66 11.72
C VAL A 31 5.49 -13.48 12.15
N ILE A 32 5.27 -13.31 13.44
CA ILE A 32 3.97 -12.98 14.01
C ILE A 32 3.80 -11.47 13.88
N ASP A 33 2.88 -11.05 13.01
CA ASP A 33 2.40 -9.67 12.99
C ASP A 33 1.66 -9.41 14.31
N PRO A 34 2.11 -8.47 15.17
CA PRO A 34 1.41 -8.13 16.41
C PRO A 34 0.03 -7.50 16.17
N GLY A 35 -0.35 -7.29 14.90
CA GLY A 35 -1.56 -6.60 14.50
C GLY A 35 -1.38 -5.08 14.58
N VAL A 36 -2.49 -4.36 14.39
CA VAL A 36 -2.51 -2.90 14.41
C VAL A 36 -2.12 -2.40 15.81
N ARG A 37 -0.95 -1.77 15.91
CA ARG A 37 -0.48 -1.11 17.14
C ARG A 37 -1.44 0.00 17.52
N GLN A 38 -1.97 -0.07 18.74
CA GLN A 38 -2.89 0.95 19.24
C GLN A 38 -2.13 2.18 19.77
N ALA A 39 -2.47 3.38 19.32
CA ALA A 39 -2.05 4.65 19.90
C ALA A 39 -3.24 5.42 20.50
N GLY A 40 -2.96 6.34 21.43
CA GLY A 40 -4.02 7.15 22.07
C GLY A 40 -4.83 8.01 21.10
N THR A 41 -4.35 8.19 19.86
CA THR A 41 -4.99 8.92 18.77
C THR A 41 -5.96 8.08 17.95
N ASP A 42 -6.07 6.77 18.17
CA ASP A 42 -6.73 5.84 17.24
C ASP A 42 -8.25 6.00 17.13
N ASN A 43 -8.86 6.78 18.02
CA ASN A 43 -10.30 7.01 18.06
C ASN A 43 -10.74 8.38 17.53
N GLY A 44 -9.86 9.15 16.88
CA GLY A 44 -10.20 10.45 16.31
C GLY A 44 -9.31 10.84 15.14
N PRO A 45 -9.75 11.73 14.23
CA PRO A 45 -8.91 12.26 13.15
C PRO A 45 -7.60 12.80 13.74
N PRO A 46 -6.46 12.69 13.01
CA PRO A 46 -5.16 13.09 13.53
C PRO A 46 -5.25 14.52 14.06
N PRO A 47 -5.10 14.73 15.38
CA PRO A 47 -5.23 16.06 15.92
C PRO A 47 -4.08 16.92 15.38
N PRO A 48 -4.31 18.22 15.15
CA PRO A 48 -3.21 19.14 14.93
C PRO A 48 -2.22 19.04 16.09
N LEU A 49 -0.93 19.26 15.80
CA LEU A 49 0.10 19.27 16.83
C LEU A 49 -0.25 20.26 17.96
N ALA A 50 0.14 19.94 19.18
CA ALA A 50 -0.05 20.87 20.30
C ALA A 50 0.83 22.12 20.11
N GLY A 51 0.30 23.29 20.45
CA GLY A 51 1.07 24.55 20.44
C GLY A 51 1.13 25.29 19.10
N LEU A 52 0.34 24.88 18.10
CA LEU A 52 0.23 25.64 16.85
C LEU A 52 -0.32 27.06 17.09
N THR A 53 0.23 28.02 16.38
CA THR A 53 -0.36 29.36 16.21
C THR A 53 -1.71 29.27 15.49
N ALA A 54 -2.48 30.36 15.52
CA ALA A 54 -3.76 30.43 14.81
C ALA A 54 -3.61 30.18 13.29
N ASP A 55 -2.55 30.73 12.69
CA ASP A 55 -2.29 30.59 11.25
C ASP A 55 -1.88 29.16 10.88
N GLU A 56 -1.04 28.52 11.71
CA GLU A 56 -0.65 27.12 11.51
C GLU A 56 -1.84 26.16 11.68
N LEU A 57 -2.72 26.42 12.65
CA LEU A 57 -3.94 25.65 12.82
C LEU A 57 -4.88 25.82 11.61
N ALA A 58 -5.04 27.05 11.11
CA ALA A 58 -5.84 27.31 9.92
C ALA A 58 -5.25 26.60 8.68
N PHE A 59 -3.92 26.63 8.52
CA PHE A 59 -3.23 25.92 7.45
C PHE A 59 -3.41 24.40 7.54
N PHE A 60 -3.32 23.84 8.75
CA PHE A 60 -3.60 22.42 8.98
C PHE A 60 -5.03 22.06 8.59
N GLN A 61 -6.02 22.87 8.97
CA GLN A 61 -7.43 22.63 8.65
C GLN A 61 -7.71 22.71 7.14
N ASP A 62 -7.14 23.69 6.42
CA ASP A 62 -7.22 23.77 4.96
C ASP A 62 -6.58 22.54 4.29
N GLY A 63 -5.41 22.11 4.76
CA GLY A 63 -4.74 20.91 4.28
C GLY A 63 -5.58 19.64 4.48
N LEU A 64 -6.16 19.47 5.68
CA LEU A 64 -7.03 18.33 5.98
C LEU A 64 -8.29 18.32 5.10
N ALA A 65 -8.89 19.49 4.85
CA ALA A 65 -10.03 19.62 3.95
C ALA A 65 -9.66 19.20 2.52
N ARG A 66 -8.51 19.67 2.00
CA ARG A 66 -8.04 19.32 0.65
C ARG A 66 -7.64 17.85 0.50
N PHE A 67 -7.06 17.26 1.54
CA PHE A 67 -6.69 15.85 1.59
C PHE A 67 -7.93 14.94 1.55
N SER A 68 -9.01 15.39 2.20
CA SER A 68 -10.28 14.66 2.28
C SER A 68 -11.17 14.87 1.05
N ALA A 69 -10.90 15.89 0.25
CA ALA A 69 -11.76 16.25 -0.87
C ALA A 69 -11.62 15.28 -2.06
N VAL A 70 -12.77 14.94 -2.65
CA VAL A 70 -12.84 14.23 -3.93
C VAL A 70 -12.45 15.17 -5.07
N LYS A 71 -11.48 14.76 -5.87
CA LYS A 71 -11.01 15.46 -7.06
C LYS A 71 -11.89 15.17 -8.26
N MET A 72 -12.19 16.24 -8.98
CA MET A 72 -12.91 16.22 -10.24
C MET A 72 -11.93 16.50 -11.39
N VAL A 73 -12.27 16.08 -12.59
CA VAL A 73 -11.53 16.45 -13.80
C VAL A 73 -11.66 17.95 -14.02
N ARG A 74 -12.90 18.46 -14.03
CA ARG A 74 -13.20 19.91 -14.06
C ARG A 74 -14.26 20.25 -13.02
N SER A 75 -13.91 21.12 -12.07
CA SER A 75 -14.86 21.66 -11.09
C SER A 75 -15.52 22.95 -11.59
N PRO A 76 -16.83 23.15 -11.40
CA PRO A 76 -17.50 24.41 -11.72
C PRO A 76 -16.95 25.62 -10.95
N THR A 77 -16.47 25.42 -9.71
CA THR A 77 -15.89 26.49 -8.87
C THR A 77 -14.36 26.53 -8.95
N GLY A 78 -13.74 25.63 -9.72
CA GLY A 78 -12.28 25.43 -9.75
C GLY A 78 -11.76 24.59 -8.58
N ASP A 79 -12.37 24.69 -7.40
CA ASP A 79 -12.01 23.92 -6.21
C ASP A 79 -12.10 22.41 -6.48
N ASN A 80 -11.07 21.68 -6.05
CA ASN A 80 -10.95 20.22 -6.25
C ASN A 80 -10.87 19.76 -7.71
N SER A 81 -10.62 20.63 -8.68
CA SER A 81 -10.19 20.20 -10.01
C SER A 81 -8.81 19.54 -9.98
N GLY A 82 -8.45 18.88 -11.08
CA GLY A 82 -7.10 18.36 -11.31
C GLY A 82 -6.98 16.84 -11.29
N LEU A 83 -8.09 16.10 -11.35
CA LEU A 83 -8.03 14.68 -11.67
C LEU A 83 -7.53 14.51 -13.11
N GLY A 84 -6.37 13.87 -13.26
CA GLY A 84 -5.72 13.67 -14.56
C GLY A 84 -6.51 12.71 -15.47
N PRO A 85 -6.16 12.66 -16.77
CA PRO A 85 -6.84 11.79 -17.74
C PRO A 85 -6.73 10.30 -17.41
N ARG A 86 -5.69 9.92 -16.67
CA ARG A 86 -5.50 8.61 -16.05
C ARG A 86 -5.28 8.79 -14.55
N PHE A 87 -5.79 7.85 -13.75
CA PHE A 87 -5.70 7.90 -12.29
C PHE A 87 -5.91 6.52 -11.65
N ASN A 88 -5.45 6.35 -10.41
CA ASN A 88 -5.78 5.21 -9.56
C ASN A 88 -6.93 5.50 -8.61
N SER A 89 -6.98 6.68 -8.02
CA SER A 89 -8.09 7.12 -7.17
C SER A 89 -8.35 8.62 -7.33
N ASN A 90 -9.51 9.08 -6.86
CA ASN A 90 -9.94 10.48 -6.94
C ASN A 90 -9.85 11.23 -5.60
N ALA A 91 -9.36 10.62 -4.51
CA ALA A 91 -9.15 11.33 -3.24
C ALA A 91 -7.96 10.73 -2.47
N CYS A 92 -7.21 11.55 -1.72
CA CYS A 92 -6.12 11.04 -0.87
C CYS A 92 -6.68 10.17 0.25
N ALA A 93 -7.78 10.63 0.85
CA ALA A 93 -8.56 9.88 1.85
C ALA A 93 -9.29 8.66 1.27
N SER A 94 -9.20 8.36 -0.03
CA SER A 94 -9.63 7.06 -0.55
C SER A 94 -8.75 5.94 0.00
N CYS A 95 -7.44 6.18 0.16
CA CYS A 95 -6.47 5.16 0.58
C CYS A 95 -5.90 5.40 1.98
N HIS A 96 -6.07 6.61 2.52
CA HIS A 96 -5.51 7.02 3.81
C HIS A 96 -6.64 7.43 4.76
N ILE A 97 -7.42 6.46 5.24
CA ILE A 97 -8.63 6.74 6.03
C ILE A 97 -8.91 5.75 7.16
N GLN A 98 -8.12 4.70 7.33
CA GLN A 98 -8.32 3.74 8.42
C GLN A 98 -7.29 3.92 9.53
N PRO A 99 -7.72 4.05 10.81
CA PRO A 99 -9.10 4.16 11.29
C PRO A 99 -9.75 5.53 11.02
N VAL A 100 -8.94 6.52 10.65
CA VAL A 100 -9.34 7.89 10.33
C VAL A 100 -8.50 8.45 9.18
N VAL A 101 -8.90 9.61 8.62
CA VAL A 101 -8.15 10.33 7.57
C VAL A 101 -6.68 10.49 7.96
N GLY A 102 -5.76 10.19 7.06
CA GLY A 102 -4.31 10.18 7.29
C GLY A 102 -3.76 8.83 7.75
N GLY A 103 -4.63 7.84 7.99
CA GLY A 103 -4.25 6.47 8.35
C GLY A 103 -3.87 5.58 7.15
N SER A 104 -4.08 4.26 7.31
CA SER A 104 -3.88 3.26 6.27
C SER A 104 -5.11 3.11 5.37
N SER A 105 -5.05 2.14 4.45
CA SER A 105 -6.19 1.79 3.59
C SER A 105 -7.37 1.23 4.39
N PRO A 106 -8.61 1.54 3.97
CA PRO A 106 -9.82 0.96 4.55
C PRO A 106 -9.88 -0.55 4.30
N SER A 107 -10.67 -1.24 5.12
CA SER A 107 -10.94 -2.68 4.95
C SER A 107 -11.73 -2.98 3.66
N VAL A 108 -12.56 -2.03 3.22
CA VAL A 108 -13.28 -2.09 1.95
C VAL A 108 -12.49 -1.31 0.91
N ASN A 109 -12.05 -2.00 -0.14
CA ASN A 109 -11.34 -1.40 -1.26
C ASN A 109 -12.27 -0.44 -2.02
N PRO A 110 -11.93 0.86 -2.12
CA PRO A 110 -12.77 1.86 -2.77
C PRO A 110 -12.65 1.85 -4.30
N LEU A 111 -11.61 1.22 -4.86
CA LEU A 111 -11.29 1.30 -6.28
C LEU A 111 -12.42 0.80 -7.20
N PRO A 112 -13.20 -0.26 -6.88
CA PRO A 112 -14.37 -0.64 -7.66
C PRO A 112 -15.42 0.48 -7.77
N ALA A 113 -15.66 1.22 -6.69
CA ALA A 113 -16.60 2.35 -6.73
C ALA A 113 -16.02 3.52 -7.54
N VAL A 114 -14.74 3.82 -7.35
CA VAL A 114 -14.02 4.89 -8.07
C VAL A 114 -13.97 4.63 -9.59
N ALA A 115 -13.81 3.37 -10.02
CA ALA A 115 -13.80 2.97 -11.43
C ALA A 115 -15.06 3.42 -12.19
N HIS A 116 -16.17 3.60 -11.46
CA HIS A 116 -17.49 3.95 -12.00
C HIS A 116 -18.00 5.31 -11.53
N ALA A 117 -17.17 6.06 -10.79
CA ALA A 117 -17.55 7.38 -10.28
C ALA A 117 -17.85 8.35 -11.42
N ASP A 118 -18.85 9.21 -11.19
CA ASP A 118 -19.28 10.27 -12.12
C ASP A 118 -19.66 9.74 -13.51
N GLY A 119 -20.15 8.51 -13.62
CA GLY A 119 -20.58 7.90 -14.88
C GLY A 119 -19.46 7.23 -15.68
N ALA A 120 -18.26 7.11 -15.11
CA ALA A 120 -17.18 6.36 -15.73
C ALA A 120 -17.56 4.89 -15.99
N THR A 121 -16.98 4.30 -17.03
CA THR A 121 -17.23 2.91 -17.42
C THR A 121 -15.93 2.10 -17.46
N ASN A 122 -15.02 2.33 -16.51
CA ASN A 122 -13.76 1.60 -16.46
C ASN A 122 -13.98 0.12 -16.15
N ALA A 123 -13.17 -0.75 -16.73
CA ALA A 123 -13.09 -2.13 -16.30
C ALA A 123 -12.28 -2.21 -14.99
N VAL A 124 -12.80 -2.89 -13.98
CA VAL A 124 -12.06 -3.16 -12.74
C VAL A 124 -11.12 -4.36 -12.98
N PRO A 125 -9.80 -4.20 -12.81
CA PRO A 125 -8.87 -5.33 -12.98
C PRO A 125 -9.15 -6.44 -11.97
N TRP A 126 -8.99 -7.70 -12.38
CA TRP A 126 -9.34 -8.88 -11.56
C TRP A 126 -8.63 -8.94 -10.19
N PHE A 127 -7.47 -8.30 -10.06
CA PHE A 127 -6.68 -8.28 -8.82
C PHE A 127 -7.16 -7.22 -7.82
N ILE A 128 -8.12 -6.39 -8.21
CA ILE A 128 -8.83 -5.45 -7.34
C ILE A 128 -10.09 -6.14 -6.83
N VAL A 129 -10.13 -6.40 -5.53
CA VAL A 129 -11.23 -7.11 -4.87
C VAL A 129 -11.74 -6.31 -3.68
N SER A 130 -13.05 -6.39 -3.40
CA SER A 130 -13.75 -5.52 -2.43
C SER A 130 -13.16 -5.54 -1.02
N ASN A 131 -12.64 -6.67 -0.55
CA ASN A 131 -12.07 -6.80 0.80
C ASN A 131 -10.55 -7.06 0.74
N GLY A 132 -9.92 -6.67 -0.38
CA GLY A 132 -8.49 -6.81 -0.59
C GLY A 132 -7.74 -5.50 -0.38
N PRO A 133 -6.40 -5.54 -0.36
CA PRO A 133 -5.61 -4.32 -0.31
C PRO A 133 -5.87 -3.46 -1.53
N ILE A 134 -5.72 -2.15 -1.36
CA ILE A 134 -5.61 -1.22 -2.48
C ILE A 134 -4.28 -1.51 -3.19
N ARG A 135 -4.32 -1.62 -4.53
CA ARG A 135 -3.18 -2.02 -5.35
C ARG A 135 -3.05 -1.13 -6.57
N GLU A 136 -1.83 -0.95 -7.04
CA GLU A 136 -1.49 -0.31 -8.30
C GLU A 136 -0.75 -1.31 -9.19
N ALA A 137 -0.81 -1.13 -10.51
CA ALA A 137 -0.12 -2.02 -11.43
C ALA A 137 1.31 -1.54 -11.68
N ARG A 138 2.31 -2.39 -11.42
CA ARG A 138 3.68 -2.18 -11.89
C ARG A 138 3.95 -3.05 -13.10
N PHE A 139 4.36 -2.44 -14.20
CA PHE A 139 4.65 -3.19 -15.43
C PHE A 139 6.10 -3.68 -15.40
N VAL A 140 6.31 -4.96 -15.75
CA VAL A 140 7.66 -5.54 -15.82
C VAL A 140 8.46 -4.95 -16.97
N SER A 141 7.79 -4.57 -18.06
CA SER A 141 8.42 -4.07 -19.28
C SER A 141 9.18 -2.75 -19.10
N ASP A 142 8.67 -1.86 -18.24
CA ASP A 142 9.26 -0.54 -18.00
C ASP A 142 9.57 -0.28 -16.51
N GLY A 143 9.19 -1.19 -15.62
CA GLY A 143 9.36 -1.05 -14.19
C GLY A 143 8.47 0.04 -13.57
N GLY A 144 7.63 0.72 -14.35
CA GLY A 144 6.80 1.84 -13.94
C GLY A 144 5.52 1.40 -13.23
N VAL A 145 4.98 2.29 -12.39
CA VAL A 145 3.61 2.15 -11.86
C VAL A 145 2.66 2.86 -12.81
N HIS A 146 1.57 2.19 -13.17
CA HIS A 146 0.61 2.66 -14.15
C HIS A 146 -0.78 2.81 -13.55
N ASP A 147 -1.47 3.85 -14.00
CA ASP A 147 -2.83 4.15 -13.61
C ASP A 147 -3.83 3.11 -14.13
N LEU A 148 -4.74 2.69 -13.25
CA LEU A 148 -5.76 1.67 -13.51
C LEU A 148 -6.98 2.22 -14.27
N PHE A 149 -7.33 3.49 -14.09
CA PHE A 149 -8.56 4.08 -14.61
C PHE A 149 -8.30 5.27 -15.53
N VAL A 150 -9.29 5.58 -16.36
CA VAL A 150 -9.33 6.74 -17.25
C VAL A 150 -10.61 7.53 -17.05
N VAL A 151 -10.58 8.80 -17.48
CA VAL A 151 -11.71 9.73 -17.30
C VAL A 151 -12.84 9.58 -18.34
N THR A 152 -12.70 8.64 -19.27
CA THR A 152 -13.69 8.42 -20.34
C THR A 152 -15.09 8.23 -19.75
N SER A 153 -16.07 8.89 -20.36
CA SER A 153 -17.48 8.88 -19.98
C SER A 153 -17.82 9.57 -18.64
N ARG A 154 -16.84 10.08 -17.89
CA ARG A 154 -17.14 10.87 -16.69
C ARG A 154 -17.88 12.16 -17.06
N SER A 155 -18.91 12.49 -16.30
CA SER A 155 -19.72 13.71 -16.50
C SER A 155 -18.93 15.00 -16.29
N ASP A 156 -17.89 14.96 -15.44
CA ASP A 156 -17.01 16.10 -15.15
C ASP A 156 -15.83 16.24 -16.14
N ALA A 157 -15.76 15.37 -17.16
CA ALA A 157 -14.72 15.36 -18.19
C ALA A 157 -15.23 15.81 -19.58
N ALA A 158 -16.37 16.50 -19.65
CA ALA A 158 -16.95 16.94 -20.92
C ALA A 158 -15.97 17.79 -21.74
N GLY A 159 -15.68 17.36 -22.98
CA GLY A 159 -14.72 18.04 -23.87
C GLY A 159 -13.24 17.75 -23.55
N CYS A 160 -12.95 16.62 -22.91
CA CYS A 160 -11.64 15.98 -22.84
C CYS A 160 -11.51 14.85 -23.87
#